data_AF-A0A8T4H9T3-F1
#
_entry.id   AF-A0A8T4H9T3-F1
#
_cell.length_a   1.000
_cell.length_b   1.000
_cell.length_c   1.000
_cell.angle_alpha   90.00
_cell.angle_beta   90.00
_cell.angle_gamma   90.00
#
_symmetry.space_group_name_H-M   'P 1'
#
loop_
_entity.id
_entity.type
_entity.pdbx_description
1 polymer ?
#
loop_
_entity_poly.entity_id
_entity_poly.type
_entity_poly.pdbx_seq_one_letter_code
_entity_poly.pdbx_strand_id
1 'polypeptide(L)'
;MFDFFKKKKRPEVIAEHPFYSQYIELTEDQLTVVEHDNDFKKLDLNTITWISIYNWEKTLSGHPNCWINFGSLVVFNISVCTVAGNFEKLEAYILNLPDFDRKTYFKIKNSTLEFEETTLLKVSQLDNYSLSPEEEYQRLPLDKGIFIENKKALLPWVDYEDLQFADMRVEDVVYPNPSYRGKRYHISDVTLFNGLTAAAIETEAYPEVGHAKLNRPILMYRVEIIAQQIATSFYALGSHLDAYFNAKGTVDKDTNNHLTYSYKEGLCSLKLSAFWNDRTEDYSNPMYLEVSKEPDLDRFYSSAVLEQLALADLSYLTIPLYVGTSATYLTVDNIFYTPKHFQIKEGETLFWRHKTEGMSGISNTEMTVIFLDNSVTLLSLVVENCRGHEGGNYIEVYNHSILLTKSIFVSDTHEFKKYLPSIGELWGVAFNWNTFDNHY
;
A
#
# COMPACT_ATOMS: atom_id res chain seq x y z
N MET A 1 -9.59 51.13 4.24
CA MET A 1 -8.31 50.91 4.96
C MET A 1 -7.99 49.45 4.76
N PHE A 2 -7.40 49.11 3.61
CA PHE A 2 -7.14 47.73 3.21
C PHE A 2 -5.67 47.44 3.49
N ASP A 3 -5.44 46.38 4.26
CA ASP A 3 -4.15 45.97 4.76
C ASP A 3 -3.16 45.60 3.65
N PHE A 4 -1.94 46.08 3.89
CA PHE A 4 -0.72 45.80 3.15
C PHE A 4 -0.38 44.31 3.25
N PHE A 5 -0.74 43.50 2.25
CA PHE A 5 0.04 42.29 1.97
C PHE A 5 1.39 42.72 1.38
N LYS A 6 2.39 42.90 2.25
CA LYS A 6 3.79 42.90 1.83
C LYS A 6 4.05 41.59 1.08
N LYS A 7 4.09 41.64 -0.25
CA LYS A 7 4.69 40.56 -1.06
C LYS A 7 6.11 40.37 -0.53
N LYS A 8 6.35 39.27 0.20
CA LYS A 8 7.71 38.83 0.55
C LYS A 8 8.50 38.80 -0.76
N LYS A 9 9.62 39.52 -0.79
CA LYS A 9 10.51 39.58 -1.95
C LYS A 9 11.07 38.17 -2.15
N ARG A 10 10.73 37.51 -3.27
CA ARG A 10 11.25 36.17 -3.58
C ARG A 10 12.78 36.26 -3.72
N PRO A 11 13.55 35.32 -3.14
CA PRO A 11 15.01 35.25 -3.34
C PRO A 11 15.33 35.13 -4.83
N GLU A 12 16.53 35.57 -5.24
CA GLU A 12 17.00 35.37 -6.61
C GLU A 12 17.13 33.87 -6.91
N VAL A 13 16.61 33.43 -8.06
CA VAL A 13 16.66 32.03 -8.51
C VAL A 13 17.27 31.98 -9.91
N ILE A 14 18.07 30.95 -10.20
CA ILE A 14 18.70 30.72 -11.50
C ILE A 14 17.63 30.21 -12.48
N ALA A 15 17.48 30.74 -13.70
CA ALA A 15 16.25 30.54 -14.50
C ALA A 15 16.22 29.31 -15.45
N GLU A 16 17.32 28.57 -15.63
CA GLU A 16 17.52 27.67 -16.79
C GLU A 16 17.28 26.14 -16.59
N HIS A 17 16.41 25.69 -15.68
CA HIS A 17 16.09 24.25 -15.51
C HIS A 17 14.70 24.10 -14.89
N PRO A 18 13.92 23.06 -15.26
CA PRO A 18 12.55 22.85 -14.80
C PRO A 18 12.34 22.76 -13.27
N PHE A 19 13.42 22.73 -12.47
CA PHE A 19 13.37 22.68 -11.00
C PHE A 19 13.87 23.95 -10.32
N TYR A 20 14.33 24.96 -11.07
CA TYR A 20 14.91 26.19 -10.51
C TYR A 20 13.88 27.27 -10.16
N SER A 21 12.81 26.87 -9.48
CA SER A 21 12.02 27.80 -8.67
C SER A 21 11.92 27.32 -7.23
N GLN A 22 12.66 26.26 -6.88
CA GLN A 22 12.72 25.74 -5.52
C GLN A 22 13.31 26.80 -4.59
N TYR A 23 12.56 27.18 -3.57
CA TYR A 23 13.10 27.96 -2.45
C TYR A 23 12.66 27.37 -1.13
N ILE A 24 13.48 27.63 -0.12
CA ILE A 24 13.34 27.05 1.19
C ILE A 24 12.82 28.10 2.16
N GLU A 25 11.80 27.74 2.92
CA GLU A 25 11.45 28.40 4.17
C GLU A 25 11.75 27.45 5.33
N LEU A 26 12.65 27.86 6.21
CA LEU A 26 13.05 27.09 7.40
C LEU A 26 12.59 27.85 8.64
N THR A 27 11.77 27.22 9.48
CA THR A 27 11.46 27.65 10.86
C THR A 27 12.28 26.83 11.86
N GLU A 28 12.07 27.03 13.16
CA GLU A 28 12.79 26.26 14.20
C GLU A 28 12.57 24.74 14.08
N ASP A 29 11.37 24.34 13.66
CA ASP A 29 10.87 22.97 13.68
C ASP A 29 10.45 22.45 12.30
N GLN A 30 10.36 23.29 11.27
CA GLN A 30 9.79 22.91 9.98
C GLN A 30 10.65 23.34 8.81
N LEU A 31 10.86 22.40 7.88
CA LEU A 31 11.35 22.64 6.54
C LEU A 31 10.16 22.72 5.58
N THR A 32 10.00 23.86 4.91
CA THR A 32 9.07 24.02 3.79
C THR A 32 9.87 24.17 2.50
N VAL A 33 9.61 23.28 1.55
CA VAL A 33 10.17 23.29 0.20
C VAL A 33 9.07 23.73 -0.75
N VAL A 34 9.22 24.92 -1.31
CA VAL A 34 8.25 25.46 -2.28
C VAL A 34 8.77 25.17 -3.68
N GLU A 35 7.99 24.47 -4.48
CA GLU A 35 8.30 24.06 -5.85
C GLU A 35 7.65 25.02 -6.87
N HIS A 36 7.71 24.69 -8.16
CA HIS A 36 7.04 25.47 -9.22
C HIS A 36 5.51 25.54 -8.96
N ASP A 37 4.85 26.63 -9.38
CA ASP A 37 3.40 26.88 -9.18
C ASP A 37 2.89 27.12 -7.74
N ASN A 38 3.80 27.31 -6.77
CA ASN A 38 3.50 27.47 -5.32
C ASN A 38 2.99 26.20 -4.64
N ASP A 39 3.16 25.03 -5.25
CA ASP A 39 3.08 23.78 -4.52
C ASP A 39 4.20 23.73 -3.49
N PHE A 40 3.91 23.17 -2.32
CA PHE A 40 4.88 23.09 -1.24
C PHE A 40 4.81 21.76 -0.50
N LYS A 41 5.98 21.29 -0.08
CA LYS A 41 6.14 20.13 0.81
C LYS A 41 6.64 20.62 2.15
N LYS A 42 6.11 20.05 3.23
CA LYS A 42 6.49 20.37 4.60
C LYS A 42 7.00 19.13 5.30
N LEU A 43 8.09 19.29 6.03
CA LEU A 43 8.70 18.28 6.87
C LEU A 43 8.95 18.88 8.25
N ASP A 44 8.44 18.22 9.29
CA ASP A 44 8.86 18.49 10.66
C ASP A 44 10.28 17.95 10.85
N LEU A 45 11.20 18.82 11.21
CA LEU A 45 12.62 18.51 11.35
C LEU A 45 12.88 17.47 12.46
N ASN A 46 12.00 17.35 13.45
CA ASN A 46 12.10 16.36 14.52
C ASN A 46 11.75 14.94 14.04
N THR A 47 11.14 14.82 12.86
CA THR A 47 10.74 13.53 12.27
C THR A 47 11.78 12.96 11.31
N ILE A 48 12.91 13.66 11.10
CA ILE A 48 13.99 13.21 10.24
C ILE A 48 14.63 11.96 10.85
N THR A 49 14.64 10.88 10.07
CA THR A 49 15.28 9.61 10.47
C THR A 49 16.60 9.39 9.78
N TRP A 50 16.79 9.95 8.59
CA TRP A 50 18.08 9.98 7.91
C TRP A 50 18.20 11.16 6.95
N ILE A 51 19.44 11.56 6.66
CA ILE A 51 19.77 12.53 5.61
C ILE A 51 20.79 11.88 4.69
N SER A 52 20.60 11.97 3.38
CA SER A 52 21.57 11.53 2.38
C SER A 52 21.93 12.65 1.42
N ILE A 53 22.99 12.43 0.65
CA ILE A 53 23.38 13.26 -0.49
C ILE A 53 23.60 12.39 -1.72
N TYR A 54 23.21 12.89 -2.88
CA TYR A 54 23.56 12.27 -4.16
C TYR A 54 23.88 13.33 -5.22
N ASN A 55 24.65 12.92 -6.23
CA ASN A 55 25.08 13.77 -7.34
C ASN A 55 24.93 12.98 -8.66
N TRP A 56 23.91 13.30 -9.46
CA TRP A 56 23.70 12.73 -10.80
C TRP A 56 24.51 13.49 -11.87
N GLU A 57 24.93 12.76 -12.89
CA GLU A 57 25.68 13.11 -14.12
C GLU A 57 25.93 14.59 -14.45
N LYS A 58 27.13 14.86 -15.00
CA LYS A 58 27.64 16.11 -15.59
C LYS A 58 26.55 17.16 -15.86
N THR A 59 26.23 17.90 -14.79
CA THR A 59 25.72 19.26 -14.74
C THR A 59 25.25 19.77 -16.11
N LEU A 60 23.94 19.66 -16.38
CA LEU A 60 23.27 20.26 -17.56
C LEU A 60 23.61 21.76 -17.77
N SER A 61 24.26 22.40 -16.79
CA SER A 61 24.62 23.82 -16.74
C SER A 61 26.04 24.12 -16.23
N GLY A 62 26.93 23.13 -16.06
CA GLY A 62 28.31 23.38 -15.62
C GLY A 62 28.50 23.76 -14.13
N HIS A 63 27.45 23.65 -13.30
CA HIS A 63 27.49 23.88 -11.85
C HIS A 63 27.27 22.57 -11.08
N PRO A 64 28.12 22.19 -10.11
CA PRO A 64 27.94 20.96 -9.32
C PRO A 64 26.62 21.06 -8.54
N ASN A 65 25.62 20.29 -8.97
CA ASN A 65 24.30 20.27 -8.34
C ASN A 65 24.17 18.96 -7.57
N CYS A 66 24.17 19.05 -6.24
CA CYS A 66 23.85 17.92 -5.38
C CYS A 66 22.41 18.02 -4.88
N TRP A 67 21.88 16.87 -4.51
CA TRP A 67 20.57 16.77 -3.88
C TRP A 67 20.75 16.22 -2.47
N ILE A 68 20.08 16.87 -1.52
CA ILE A 68 20.00 16.43 -0.14
C ILE A 68 18.61 15.86 0.08
N ASN A 69 18.55 14.58 0.45
CA ASN A 69 17.31 13.88 0.71
C ASN A 69 17.09 13.79 2.21
N PHE A 70 15.89 14.11 2.66
CA PHE A 70 15.46 14.02 4.04
C PHE A 70 14.46 12.89 4.15
N GLY A 71 14.87 11.83 4.82
CA GLY A 71 14.04 10.67 5.11
C GLY A 71 13.24 10.85 6.39
N SER A 72 11.98 10.43 6.36
CA SER A 72 11.17 10.25 7.56
C SER A 72 10.41 8.94 7.50
N LEU A 73 10.12 8.37 8.67
CA LEU A 73 9.26 7.20 8.79
C LEU A 73 7.77 7.55 8.82
N VAL A 74 7.45 8.80 9.17
CA VAL A 74 6.08 9.25 9.42
C VAL A 74 5.54 10.20 8.34
N VAL A 75 6.42 10.75 7.50
CA VAL A 75 6.05 11.62 6.37
C VAL A 75 6.82 11.26 5.11
N PHE A 76 6.30 11.67 3.95
CA PHE A 76 6.99 11.47 2.68
C PHE A 76 8.35 12.16 2.66
N ASN A 77 9.33 11.48 2.05
CA ASN A 77 10.69 11.99 1.90
C ASN A 77 10.70 13.28 1.08
N ILE A 78 11.56 14.22 1.46
CA ILE A 78 11.73 15.51 0.77
C ILE A 78 13.16 15.62 0.24
N SER A 79 13.31 15.96 -1.04
CA SER A 79 14.60 16.24 -1.67
C SER A 79 14.77 17.74 -1.95
N VAL A 80 15.94 18.28 -1.58
CA VAL A 80 16.31 19.68 -1.77
C VAL A 80 17.59 19.78 -2.59
N CYS A 81 17.58 20.60 -3.63
CA CYS A 81 18.77 20.83 -4.44
C CYS A 81 19.69 21.90 -3.81
N THR A 82 21.01 21.73 -3.93
CA THR A 82 21.99 22.69 -3.38
C THR A 82 21.94 24.08 -4.02
N VAL A 83 21.24 24.24 -5.15
CA VAL A 83 21.03 25.53 -5.83
C VAL A 83 19.67 26.16 -5.53
N ALA A 84 18.88 25.59 -4.62
CA ALA A 84 17.62 26.18 -4.20
C ALA A 84 17.80 27.56 -3.55
N GLY A 85 16.83 28.46 -3.73
CA GLY A 85 16.83 29.74 -3.04
C GLY A 85 16.78 29.56 -1.51
N ASN A 86 17.60 30.30 -0.77
CA ASN A 86 17.84 30.14 0.67
C ASN A 86 18.48 28.80 1.10
N PHE A 87 19.15 28.05 0.21
CA PHE A 87 19.84 26.81 0.57
C PHE A 87 20.87 27.01 1.68
N GLU A 88 21.52 28.17 1.75
CA GLU A 88 22.51 28.48 2.79
C GLU A 88 21.95 28.36 4.22
N LYS A 89 20.64 28.61 4.41
CA LYS A 89 19.98 28.43 5.71
C LYS A 89 19.83 26.95 6.06
N LEU A 90 19.42 26.14 5.09
CA LEU A 90 19.31 24.69 5.26
C LEU A 90 20.70 24.06 5.46
N GLU A 91 21.70 24.50 4.70
CA GLU A 91 23.08 24.06 4.84
C GLU A 91 23.62 24.38 6.25
N ALA A 92 23.39 25.60 6.75
CA ALA A 92 23.77 25.96 8.10
C ALA A 92 23.06 25.07 9.15
N TYR A 93 21.79 24.71 8.94
CA TYR A 93 21.06 23.79 9.81
C TYR A 93 21.68 22.38 9.81
N ILE A 94 21.80 21.73 8.64
CA ILE A 94 22.28 20.33 8.57
C ILE A 94 23.73 20.20 9.06
N LEU A 95 24.58 21.21 8.81
CA LEU A 95 25.97 21.20 9.28
C LEU A 95 26.08 21.38 10.80
N ASN A 96 25.03 21.81 11.49
CA ASN A 96 24.98 21.90 12.95
C ASN A 96 24.34 20.68 13.62
N LEU A 97 23.81 19.73 12.84
CA LEU A 97 23.25 18.50 13.41
C LEU A 97 24.34 17.65 14.09
N PRO A 98 24.03 17.01 15.23
CA PRO A 98 24.86 15.97 15.82
C PRO A 98 25.10 14.84 14.81
N ASP A 99 26.29 14.27 14.82
CA ASP A 99 26.67 13.08 14.02
C ASP A 99 26.52 13.18 12.49
N PHE A 100 26.21 14.36 11.96
CA PHE A 100 26.19 14.61 10.51
C PHE A 100 27.60 14.52 9.93
N ASP A 101 27.79 13.68 8.89
CA ASP A 101 29.06 13.46 8.21
C ASP A 101 29.41 14.64 7.28
N ARG A 102 29.91 15.70 7.91
CA ARG A 102 30.40 16.92 7.23
C ARG A 102 31.50 16.60 6.21
N LYS A 103 32.34 15.59 6.48
CA LYS A 103 33.48 15.25 5.63
C LYS A 103 32.99 14.67 4.30
N THR A 104 32.08 13.70 4.36
CA THR A 104 31.48 13.10 3.18
C THR A 104 30.59 14.08 2.44
N TYR A 105 29.82 14.91 3.17
CA TYR A 105 29.03 15.99 2.59
C TYR A 105 29.89 16.91 1.69
N PHE A 106 30.96 17.50 2.23
CA PHE A 106 31.81 18.41 1.45
C PHE A 106 32.59 17.70 0.34
N LYS A 107 32.94 16.42 0.52
CA LYS A 107 33.55 15.59 -0.53
C LYS A 107 32.62 15.46 -1.73
N ILE A 108 31.34 15.15 -1.50
CA ILE A 108 30.36 14.93 -2.57
C ILE A 108 29.91 16.27 -3.16
N LYS A 109 29.55 17.24 -2.32
CA LYS A 109 29.07 18.58 -2.74
C LYS A 109 30.03 19.30 -3.70
N ASN A 110 31.33 19.23 -3.40
CA ASN A 110 32.36 19.93 -4.19
C ASN A 110 32.92 19.11 -5.34
N SER A 111 32.46 17.86 -5.52
CA SER A 111 32.95 17.00 -6.58
C SER A 111 32.27 17.30 -7.90
N THR A 112 33.03 17.10 -8.98
CA THR A 112 32.52 17.07 -10.36
C THR A 112 32.21 15.63 -10.84
N LEU A 113 32.47 14.64 -9.98
CA LEU A 113 32.17 13.23 -10.22
C LEU A 113 30.78 12.89 -9.70
N GLU A 114 30.14 11.91 -10.34
CA GLU A 114 28.91 11.29 -9.86
C GLU A 114 29.13 10.53 -8.57
N PHE A 115 28.10 10.58 -7.72
CA PHE A 115 28.00 9.78 -6.52
C PHE A 115 26.59 9.22 -6.41
N GLU A 116 26.51 7.92 -6.20
CA GLU A 116 25.32 7.27 -5.70
C GLU A 116 24.91 7.86 -4.35
N GLU A 117 23.65 7.67 -4.00
CA GLU A 117 23.08 8.20 -2.77
C GLU A 117 23.83 7.68 -1.54
N THR A 118 24.43 8.62 -0.80
CA THR A 118 25.28 8.34 0.35
C THR A 118 24.64 8.91 1.60
N THR A 119 24.41 8.08 2.61
CA THR A 119 23.87 8.53 3.91
C THR A 119 24.88 9.42 4.63
N LEU A 120 24.43 10.58 5.10
CA LEU A 120 25.21 11.58 5.86
C LEU A 120 24.83 11.64 7.33
N LEU A 121 23.58 11.28 7.65
CA LEU A 121 23.09 11.19 9.02
C LEU A 121 22.07 10.06 9.09
N LYS A 122 22.14 9.26 10.13
CA LYS A 122 21.09 8.33 10.53
C LYS A 122 20.79 8.57 12.00
N VAL A 123 19.56 8.98 12.30
CA VAL A 123 19.13 9.29 13.66
C VAL A 123 18.72 7.98 14.34
N SER A 124 19.40 7.64 15.44
CA SER A 124 19.00 6.51 16.28
C SER A 124 17.58 6.73 16.80
N GLN A 125 16.66 5.82 16.48
CA GLN A 125 15.30 5.84 17.00
C GLN A 125 15.27 5.13 18.37
N LEU A 126 14.34 5.50 19.25
CA LEU A 126 14.07 4.69 20.44
C LEU A 126 13.15 3.53 20.05
N ASP A 127 13.39 2.36 20.62
CA ASP A 127 12.49 1.23 20.46
C ASP A 127 11.10 1.63 20.98
N ASN A 128 10.06 1.40 20.18
CA ASN A 128 8.67 1.65 20.59
C ASN A 128 7.98 0.38 21.10
N TYR A 129 8.76 -0.68 21.32
CA TYR A 129 8.29 -1.98 21.74
C TYR A 129 9.16 -2.59 22.83
N SER A 130 8.63 -3.58 23.54
CA SER A 130 9.39 -4.41 24.47
C SER A 130 8.76 -5.79 24.59
N LEU A 131 9.56 -6.76 25.05
CA LEU A 131 9.12 -8.13 25.31
C LEU A 131 9.29 -8.42 26.81
N SER A 132 8.17 -8.66 27.49
CA SER A 132 8.14 -9.05 28.90
C SER A 132 7.21 -10.26 29.09
N PRO A 133 7.58 -11.44 28.58
CA PRO A 133 6.71 -12.63 28.64
C PRO A 133 6.52 -13.12 30.08
N GLU A 134 5.30 -13.54 30.39
CA GLU A 134 4.96 -14.22 31.64
C GLU A 134 5.09 -15.74 31.48
N GLU A 135 5.44 -16.45 32.57
CA GLU A 135 5.58 -17.92 32.56
C GLU A 135 4.23 -18.63 32.36
N GLU A 136 3.15 -18.07 32.91
CA GLU A 136 1.79 -18.56 32.75
C GLU A 136 0.98 -17.55 31.94
N TYR A 137 0.54 -17.93 30.74
CA TYR A 137 -0.32 -17.10 29.92
C TYR A 137 -1.51 -17.91 29.38
N GLN A 138 -2.63 -17.22 29.16
CA GLN A 138 -3.79 -17.81 28.51
C GLN A 138 -3.85 -17.36 27.06
N ARG A 139 -3.56 -18.29 26.14
CA ARG A 139 -3.70 -18.05 24.69
C ARG A 139 -5.18 -18.05 24.29
N LEU A 140 -5.62 -16.99 23.62
CA LEU A 140 -6.91 -16.98 22.91
C LEU A 140 -6.70 -17.28 21.42
N PRO A 141 -7.53 -18.13 20.80
CA PRO A 141 -7.50 -18.37 19.35
C PRO A 141 -7.69 -17.09 18.54
N LEU A 142 -6.93 -16.93 17.45
CA LEU A 142 -6.98 -15.72 16.63
C LEU A 142 -8.35 -15.49 15.98
N ASP A 143 -9.14 -16.54 15.73
CA ASP A 143 -10.49 -16.43 15.15
C ASP A 143 -11.48 -15.69 16.05
N LYS A 144 -11.20 -15.64 17.37
CA LYS A 144 -12.01 -14.91 18.36
C LYS A 144 -11.69 -13.42 18.41
N GLY A 145 -10.50 -13.01 18.01
CA GLY A 145 -10.01 -11.63 18.09
C GLY A 145 -8.61 -11.55 18.68
N ILE A 146 -8.13 -10.33 18.91
CA ILE A 146 -6.81 -10.05 19.46
C ILE A 146 -6.97 -9.62 20.91
N PHE A 147 -6.40 -10.38 21.84
CA PHE A 147 -6.45 -10.02 23.26
C PHE A 147 -5.44 -8.92 23.59
N ILE A 148 -5.93 -7.82 24.16
CA ILE A 148 -5.10 -6.72 24.66
C ILE A 148 -4.96 -6.90 26.18
N GLU A 149 -3.83 -7.45 26.60
CA GLU A 149 -3.59 -8.01 27.94
C GLU A 149 -3.69 -6.94 29.04
N ASN A 150 -3.01 -5.81 28.85
CA ASN A 150 -3.00 -4.71 29.80
C ASN A 150 -4.37 -4.01 29.93
N LYS A 151 -5.23 -4.13 28.92
CA LYS A 151 -6.62 -3.63 28.93
C LYS A 151 -7.64 -4.71 29.32
N LYS A 152 -7.22 -5.98 29.43
CA LYS A 152 -8.06 -7.16 29.70
C LYS A 152 -9.29 -7.22 28.80
N ALA A 153 -9.11 -6.91 27.52
CA ALA A 153 -10.19 -6.78 26.56
C ALA A 153 -9.83 -7.45 25.22
N LEU A 154 -10.85 -8.00 24.57
CA LEU A 154 -10.71 -8.68 23.29
C LEU A 154 -11.10 -7.74 22.16
N LEU A 155 -10.16 -7.45 21.27
CA LEU A 155 -10.38 -6.68 20.06
C LEU A 155 -11.00 -7.60 19.00
N PRO A 156 -12.30 -7.43 18.65
CA PRO A 156 -13.04 -8.46 17.96
C PRO A 156 -12.97 -8.33 16.43
N TRP A 157 -13.31 -9.39 15.71
CA TRP A 157 -13.57 -9.34 14.27
C TRP A 157 -15.03 -9.00 14.03
N VAL A 158 -15.33 -7.71 13.90
CA VAL A 158 -16.68 -7.16 13.67
C VAL A 158 -16.64 -6.18 12.51
N ASP A 159 -17.78 -5.57 12.19
CA ASP A 159 -17.81 -4.45 11.27
C ASP A 159 -17.29 -3.16 11.92
N TYR A 160 -16.72 -2.25 11.13
CA TYR A 160 -16.22 -0.97 11.64
C TYR A 160 -17.31 -0.15 12.36
N GLU A 161 -18.58 -0.28 11.95
CA GLU A 161 -19.73 0.36 12.57
C GLU A 161 -20.04 -0.20 13.96
N ASP A 162 -19.75 -1.49 14.18
CA ASP A 162 -19.97 -2.20 15.43
C ASP A 162 -18.71 -2.23 16.31
N LEU A 163 -17.61 -1.67 15.82
CA LEU A 163 -16.34 -1.57 16.55
C LEU A 163 -16.46 -0.55 17.69
N GLN A 164 -16.90 -1.05 18.85
CA GLN A 164 -16.92 -0.31 20.10
C GLN A 164 -15.91 -0.90 21.06
N PHE A 165 -14.77 -0.22 21.20
CA PHE A 165 -13.70 -0.63 22.11
C PHE A 165 -13.29 0.55 23.00
N ALA A 166 -13.18 0.31 24.31
CA ALA A 166 -12.76 1.34 25.26
C ALA A 166 -11.34 1.84 24.93
N ASP A 167 -11.12 3.15 24.96
CA ASP A 167 -9.87 3.83 24.57
C ASP A 167 -9.53 3.84 23.07
N MET A 168 -10.43 3.35 22.20
CA MET A 168 -10.22 3.47 20.76
C MET A 168 -10.41 4.92 20.31
N ARG A 169 -9.41 5.44 19.60
CA ARG A 169 -9.45 6.73 18.92
C ARG A 169 -9.75 6.52 17.45
N VAL A 170 -10.56 7.43 16.89
CA VAL A 170 -10.97 7.40 15.48
C VAL A 170 -10.54 8.69 14.83
N GLU A 171 -9.76 8.58 13.76
CA GLU A 171 -9.19 9.71 13.01
C GLU A 171 -9.63 9.64 11.56
N ASP A 172 -9.95 10.80 10.97
CA ASP A 172 -10.21 10.88 9.54
C ASP A 172 -8.88 10.79 8.76
N VAL A 173 -8.82 9.88 7.79
CA VAL A 173 -7.66 9.73 6.91
C VAL A 173 -7.90 10.50 5.62
N VAL A 174 -6.97 11.40 5.30
CA VAL A 174 -6.98 12.18 4.05
C VAL A 174 -6.07 11.51 3.04
N TYR A 175 -6.62 11.15 1.88
CA TYR A 175 -5.86 10.60 0.77
C TYR A 175 -5.50 11.69 -0.24
N PRO A 176 -4.44 11.50 -1.06
CA PRO A 176 -4.04 12.48 -2.08
C PRO A 176 -5.15 12.86 -3.05
N ASN A 177 -6.06 11.93 -3.34
CA ASN A 177 -7.28 12.22 -4.09
C ASN A 177 -8.42 12.55 -3.11
N PRO A 178 -8.97 13.78 -3.15
CA PRO A 178 -9.98 14.25 -2.20
C PRO A 178 -11.34 13.55 -2.32
N SER A 179 -11.54 12.76 -3.39
CA SER A 179 -12.74 11.93 -3.58
C SER A 179 -12.74 10.71 -2.65
N TYR A 180 -11.59 10.35 -2.08
CA TYR A 180 -11.44 9.22 -1.19
C TYR A 180 -11.34 9.70 0.26
N ARG A 181 -12.10 9.03 1.13
CA ARG A 181 -12.09 9.27 2.58
C ARG A 181 -12.03 7.93 3.28
N GLY A 182 -11.28 7.88 4.38
CA GLY A 182 -11.16 6.70 5.24
C GLY A 182 -11.15 7.11 6.70
N LYS A 183 -11.18 6.09 7.56
CA LYS A 183 -11.04 6.28 9.00
C LYS A 183 -9.97 5.33 9.52
N ARG A 184 -9.10 5.85 10.39
CA ARG A 184 -8.13 5.07 11.14
C ARG A 184 -8.65 4.90 12.56
N TYR A 185 -8.69 3.66 13.02
CA TYR A 185 -9.07 3.30 14.38
C TYR A 185 -7.81 2.80 15.06
N HIS A 186 -7.41 3.41 16.18
CA HIS A 186 -6.20 2.99 16.89
C HIS A 186 -6.40 2.97 18.40
N ILE A 187 -5.66 2.08 19.05
CA ILE A 187 -5.59 1.95 20.50
C ILE A 187 -4.12 2.08 20.89
N SER A 188 -3.80 3.07 21.71
CA SER A 188 -2.44 3.32 22.20
C SER A 188 -2.07 2.38 23.36
N ASP A 189 -0.76 2.20 23.55
CA ASP A 189 -0.13 1.50 24.66
C ASP A 189 -0.73 0.10 24.87
N VAL A 190 -0.43 -0.82 23.94
CA VAL A 190 -1.02 -2.17 23.94
C VAL A 190 -0.01 -3.23 24.36
N THR A 191 -0.48 -4.25 25.06
CA THR A 191 0.28 -5.47 25.34
C THR A 191 -0.43 -6.66 24.71
N LEU A 192 0.27 -7.38 23.83
CA LEU A 192 -0.26 -8.45 22.99
C LEU A 192 0.62 -9.70 23.15
N PHE A 193 0.11 -10.86 22.73
CA PHE A 193 0.90 -12.09 22.47
C PHE A 193 1.91 -12.45 23.57
N ASN A 194 1.45 -12.49 24.83
CA ASN A 194 2.22 -12.70 26.05
C ASN A 194 3.35 -11.67 26.23
N GLY A 195 3.00 -10.42 26.55
CA GLY A 195 3.97 -9.43 26.99
C GLY A 195 4.70 -8.65 25.87
N LEU A 196 4.25 -8.74 24.61
CA LEU A 196 4.69 -7.81 23.56
C LEU A 196 4.01 -6.46 23.76
N THR A 197 4.72 -5.50 24.33
CA THR A 197 4.24 -4.12 24.44
C THR A 197 4.57 -3.35 23.17
N ALA A 198 3.62 -2.59 22.63
CA ALA A 198 3.83 -1.71 21.48
C ALA A 198 3.07 -0.38 21.64
N ALA A 199 3.53 0.65 20.92
CA ALA A 199 2.97 2.00 20.99
C ALA A 199 1.48 2.07 20.60
N ALA A 200 1.06 1.32 19.58
CA ALA A 200 -0.35 1.26 19.18
C ALA A 200 -0.66 -0.01 18.36
N ILE A 201 -1.93 -0.40 18.38
CA ILE A 201 -2.54 -1.28 17.38
C ILE A 201 -3.61 -0.49 16.62
N GLU A 202 -3.69 -0.65 15.31
CA GLU A 202 -4.60 0.09 14.46
C GLU A 202 -5.25 -0.76 13.38
N THR A 203 -6.33 -0.22 12.81
CA THR A 203 -7.01 -0.74 11.63
C THR A 203 -7.60 0.41 10.83
N GLU A 204 -7.65 0.29 9.51
CA GLU A 204 -8.11 1.37 8.62
C GLU A 204 -9.30 0.92 7.78
N ALA A 205 -10.39 1.70 7.86
CA ALA A 205 -11.47 1.61 6.89
C ALA A 205 -10.99 2.21 5.56
N TYR A 206 -10.81 1.34 4.57
CA TYR A 206 -10.30 1.67 3.23
C TYR A 206 -11.05 2.83 2.56
N PRO A 207 -10.37 3.56 1.66
CA PRO A 207 -10.93 4.73 1.01
C PRO A 207 -12.20 4.40 0.19
N GLU A 208 -13.32 5.07 0.49
CA GLU A 208 -14.57 4.91 -0.28
C GLU A 208 -14.65 5.89 -1.45
N VAL A 209 -15.16 5.44 -2.61
CA VAL A 209 -15.62 6.31 -3.70
C VAL A 209 -17.15 6.38 -3.64
N GLY A 210 -17.70 7.53 -3.25
CA GLY A 210 -19.16 7.74 -3.20
C GLY A 210 -19.83 7.25 -1.89
N HIS A 211 -21.10 6.85 -1.98
CA HIS A 211 -21.96 6.48 -0.84
C HIS A 211 -22.07 4.96 -0.64
N ALA A 212 -20.95 4.23 -0.57
CA ALA A 212 -21.00 2.80 -0.31
C ALA A 212 -21.25 2.55 1.19
N LYS A 213 -22.53 2.53 1.60
CA LYS A 213 -22.95 2.06 2.93
C LYS A 213 -23.08 0.54 2.94
N LEU A 214 -22.01 -0.15 3.28
CA LEU A 214 -22.06 -1.54 3.73
C LEU A 214 -21.28 -1.61 5.03
N ASN A 215 -21.83 -2.30 6.04
CA ASN A 215 -21.10 -2.54 7.26
C ASN A 215 -19.82 -3.32 6.91
N ARG A 216 -18.66 -2.66 7.07
CA ARG A 216 -17.39 -3.18 6.52
C ARG A 216 -16.72 -4.06 7.56
N PRO A 217 -16.42 -5.34 7.26
CA PRO A 217 -15.71 -6.18 8.21
C PRO A 217 -14.30 -5.66 8.42
N ILE A 218 -13.83 -5.74 9.65
CA ILE A 218 -12.42 -5.59 9.97
C ILE A 218 -11.71 -6.86 9.53
N LEU A 219 -10.73 -6.71 8.64
CA LEU A 219 -9.96 -7.83 8.09
C LEU A 219 -8.52 -7.85 8.55
N MET A 220 -8.05 -6.76 9.15
CA MET A 220 -6.66 -6.62 9.56
C MET A 220 -6.56 -5.69 10.76
N TYR A 221 -5.69 -6.07 11.70
CA TYR A 221 -5.11 -5.17 12.68
C TYR A 221 -3.60 -5.12 12.46
N ARG A 222 -3.01 -3.95 12.62
CA ARG A 222 -1.59 -3.69 12.38
C ARG A 222 -0.95 -3.03 13.60
N VAL A 223 0.28 -3.40 13.89
CA VAL A 223 1.16 -2.77 14.86
C VAL A 223 2.43 -2.33 14.14
N GLU A 224 2.77 -1.06 14.28
CA GLU A 224 4.04 -0.50 13.81
C GLU A 224 5.11 -0.63 14.91
N ILE A 225 6.22 -1.31 14.60
CA ILE A 225 7.31 -1.59 15.52
C ILE A 225 8.59 -0.90 15.03
N ILE A 226 9.02 0.11 15.77
CA ILE A 226 10.29 0.81 15.61
C ILE A 226 11.33 0.11 16.48
N ALA A 227 12.45 -0.27 15.87
CA ALA A 227 13.56 -0.91 16.55
C ALA A 227 14.91 -0.32 16.10
N GLN A 228 15.85 -0.18 17.04
CA GLN A 228 17.23 0.23 16.75
C GLN A 228 17.99 -0.81 15.93
N GLN A 229 17.77 -2.08 16.24
CA GLN A 229 18.37 -3.22 15.55
C GLN A 229 17.28 -4.07 14.91
N ILE A 230 16.79 -3.66 13.74
CA ILE A 230 15.62 -4.26 13.10
C ILE A 230 15.82 -5.75 12.86
N ALA A 231 16.94 -6.19 12.29
CA ALA A 231 17.16 -7.62 12.03
C ALA A 231 17.17 -8.46 13.32
N THR A 232 17.90 -8.03 14.35
CA THR A 232 17.94 -8.70 15.66
C THR A 232 16.55 -8.78 16.28
N SER A 233 15.84 -7.66 16.26
CA SER A 233 14.49 -7.50 16.80
C SER A 233 13.48 -8.37 16.07
N PHE A 234 13.57 -8.45 14.75
CA PHE A 234 12.74 -9.30 13.90
C PHE A 234 12.85 -10.78 14.31
N TYR A 235 14.07 -11.29 14.47
CA TYR A 235 14.27 -12.70 14.87
C TYR A 235 13.85 -12.95 16.33
N ALA A 236 14.05 -11.98 17.22
CA ALA A 236 13.58 -12.06 18.61
C ALA A 236 12.04 -12.11 18.67
N LEU A 237 11.36 -11.24 17.93
CA LEU A 237 9.91 -11.22 17.79
C LEU A 237 9.39 -12.52 17.16
N GLY A 238 10.01 -13.02 16.08
CA GLY A 238 9.64 -14.30 15.48
C GLY A 238 9.75 -15.46 16.46
N SER A 239 10.83 -15.52 17.24
CA SER A 239 11.03 -16.55 18.28
C SER A 239 10.02 -16.44 19.42
N HIS A 240 9.67 -15.20 19.80
CA HIS A 240 8.64 -14.90 20.80
C HIS A 240 7.26 -15.38 20.34
N LEU A 241 6.90 -15.07 19.08
CA LEU A 241 5.65 -15.51 18.47
C LEU A 241 5.60 -17.03 18.34
N ASP A 242 6.69 -17.69 17.96
CA ASP A 242 6.78 -19.15 17.93
C ASP A 242 6.47 -19.78 19.30
N ALA A 243 7.00 -19.18 20.37
CA ALA A 243 6.75 -19.61 21.74
C ALA A 243 5.30 -19.37 22.18
N TYR A 244 4.72 -18.21 21.82
CA TYR A 244 3.33 -17.86 22.13
C TYR A 244 2.32 -18.77 21.41
N PHE A 245 2.56 -19.08 20.13
CA PHE A 245 1.67 -19.94 19.34
C PHE A 245 1.96 -21.43 19.53
N ASN A 246 3.04 -21.78 20.24
CA ASN A 246 3.56 -23.15 20.38
C ASN A 246 3.69 -23.85 19.02
N ALA A 247 4.15 -23.09 18.01
CA ALA A 247 4.24 -23.51 16.62
C ALA A 247 5.28 -22.66 15.91
N LYS A 248 6.04 -23.26 14.98
CA LYS A 248 7.00 -22.52 14.17
C LYS A 248 6.33 -21.83 13.00
N GLY A 249 6.54 -20.53 12.87
CA GLY A 249 6.24 -19.78 11.66
C GLY A 249 7.22 -20.08 10.52
N THR A 250 6.90 -19.56 9.34
CA THR A 250 7.78 -19.60 8.16
C THR A 250 8.51 -18.28 8.06
N VAL A 251 9.84 -18.32 7.89
CA VAL A 251 10.66 -17.14 7.63
C VAL A 251 11.14 -17.18 6.20
N ASP A 252 10.68 -16.22 5.41
CA ASP A 252 11.14 -15.99 4.05
C ASP A 252 12.07 -14.79 4.02
N LYS A 253 13.25 -14.99 3.45
CA LYS A 253 14.22 -13.94 3.16
C LYS A 253 14.35 -13.81 1.66
N ASP A 254 13.77 -12.76 1.11
CA ASP A 254 14.09 -12.38 -0.27
C ASP A 254 15.53 -11.85 -0.28
N THR A 255 16.25 -12.14 -1.36
CA THR A 255 17.71 -12.15 -1.49
C THR A 255 18.43 -10.89 -1.03
N ASN A 256 17.75 -9.76 -0.80
CA ASN A 256 18.20 -8.65 0.05
C ASN A 256 17.09 -7.67 0.51
N ASN A 257 15.85 -7.82 0.06
CA ASN A 257 14.91 -6.69 0.12
C ASN A 257 13.85 -6.78 1.24
N HIS A 258 13.49 -7.99 1.69
CA HIS A 258 12.39 -8.19 2.64
C HIS A 258 12.69 -9.34 3.60
N LEU A 259 12.42 -9.13 4.88
CA LEU A 259 12.26 -10.20 5.88
C LEU A 259 10.78 -10.35 6.17
N THR A 260 10.27 -11.58 6.05
CA THR A 260 8.88 -11.89 6.38
C THR A 260 8.83 -13.11 7.28
N TYR A 261 8.16 -12.98 8.42
CA TYR A 261 7.75 -14.09 9.28
C TYR A 261 6.24 -14.25 9.12
N SER A 262 5.77 -15.47 8.87
CA SER A 262 4.36 -15.78 8.67
C SER A 262 3.92 -16.95 9.54
N TYR A 263 2.77 -16.80 10.19
CA TYR A 263 2.08 -17.85 10.93
C TYR A 263 0.61 -17.88 10.52
N LYS A 264 0.00 -19.07 10.48
CA LYS A 264 -1.41 -19.25 10.11
C LYS A 264 -2.13 -20.12 11.14
N GLU A 265 -3.29 -19.66 11.61
CA GLU A 265 -4.20 -20.40 12.48
C GLU A 265 -5.63 -20.32 11.91
N GLY A 266 -6.10 -21.42 11.32
CA GLY A 266 -7.41 -21.46 10.68
C GLY A 266 -7.54 -20.42 9.55
N LEU A 267 -8.51 -19.52 9.71
CA LEU A 267 -8.78 -18.40 8.79
C LEU A 267 -7.98 -17.13 9.12
N CYS A 268 -7.16 -17.14 10.17
CA CYS A 268 -6.34 -15.99 10.54
C CYS A 268 -4.87 -16.22 10.16
N SER A 269 -4.21 -15.15 9.77
CA SER A 269 -2.76 -15.11 9.56
C SER A 269 -2.13 -14.02 10.40
N LEU A 270 -0.90 -14.25 10.82
CA LEU A 270 -0.04 -13.26 11.45
C LEU A 270 1.21 -13.13 10.59
N LYS A 271 1.57 -11.89 10.25
CA LYS A 271 2.72 -11.56 9.42
C LYS A 271 3.55 -10.47 10.11
N LEU A 272 4.82 -10.73 10.35
CA LEU A 272 5.78 -9.70 10.72
C LEU A 272 6.65 -9.43 9.49
N SER A 273 6.78 -8.17 9.10
CA SER A 273 7.57 -7.77 7.93
C SER A 273 8.56 -6.66 8.26
N ALA A 274 9.75 -6.75 7.68
CA ALA A 274 10.76 -5.70 7.69
C ALA A 274 11.27 -5.46 6.26
N PHE A 275 11.42 -4.19 5.90
CA PHE A 275 11.80 -3.77 4.55
C PHE A 275 13.22 -3.23 4.56
N TRP A 276 14.04 -3.72 3.64
CA TRP A 276 15.35 -3.17 3.38
C TRP A 276 15.22 -1.84 2.67
N ASN A 277 16.05 -0.88 3.05
CA ASN A 277 16.16 0.38 2.36
C ASN A 277 17.55 0.47 1.75
N ASP A 278 17.59 0.34 0.43
CA ASP A 278 18.81 0.42 -0.36
C ASP A 278 19.60 1.71 -0.09
N ARG A 279 18.92 2.82 0.24
CA ARG A 279 19.57 4.12 0.49
C ARG A 279 20.36 4.18 1.79
N THR A 280 19.91 3.42 2.78
CA THR A 280 20.59 3.33 4.08
C THR A 280 21.44 2.08 4.22
N GLU A 281 21.47 1.23 3.17
CA GLU A 281 22.06 -0.12 3.19
C GLU A 281 21.72 -0.87 4.47
N ASP A 282 20.47 -0.73 4.91
CA ASP A 282 19.99 -1.32 6.15
C ASP A 282 18.48 -1.47 6.10
N TYR A 283 17.93 -2.33 6.95
CA TYR A 283 16.53 -2.26 7.29
C TYR A 283 16.31 -0.94 8.02
N SER A 284 15.55 -0.02 7.44
CA SER A 284 15.36 1.31 8.03
C SER A 284 13.91 1.80 8.05
N ASN A 285 12.96 0.92 7.75
CA ASN A 285 11.54 1.12 7.96
C ASN A 285 11.09 0.50 9.29
N PRO A 286 10.01 0.98 9.92
CA PRO A 286 9.39 0.22 11.00
C PRO A 286 9.02 -1.18 10.51
N MET A 287 9.13 -2.15 11.41
CA MET A 287 8.57 -3.46 11.16
C MET A 287 7.05 -3.37 11.32
N TYR A 288 6.32 -4.11 10.49
CA TYR A 288 4.86 -4.19 10.59
C TYR A 288 4.45 -5.58 11.01
N LEU A 289 3.78 -5.66 12.16
CA LEU A 289 3.10 -6.86 12.64
C LEU A 289 1.62 -6.74 12.27
N GLU A 290 1.18 -7.57 11.34
CA GLU A 290 -0.17 -7.60 10.80
C GLU A 290 -0.85 -8.90 11.20
N VAL A 291 -2.04 -8.78 11.77
CA VAL A 291 -2.93 -9.91 12.04
C VAL A 291 -4.11 -9.74 11.11
N SER A 292 -4.30 -10.70 10.22
CA SER A 292 -5.37 -10.66 9.22
C SER A 292 -6.32 -11.82 9.40
N LYS A 293 -7.58 -11.61 9.08
CA LYS A 293 -8.62 -12.65 9.03
C LYS A 293 -9.15 -12.74 7.60
N GLU A 294 -9.20 -13.95 7.07
CA GLU A 294 -9.92 -14.22 5.82
C GLU A 294 -11.37 -13.77 6.03
N PRO A 295 -11.93 -12.92 5.14
CA PRO A 295 -13.24 -12.34 5.33
C PRO A 295 -14.30 -13.43 5.47
N ASP A 296 -15.24 -13.22 6.40
CA ASP A 296 -16.48 -13.99 6.44
C ASP A 296 -17.40 -13.44 5.35
N LEU A 297 -17.56 -14.25 4.31
CA LEU A 297 -18.30 -13.90 3.10
C LEU A 297 -19.71 -14.48 3.08
N ASP A 298 -20.09 -15.27 4.09
CA ASP A 298 -21.39 -15.97 4.15
C ASP A 298 -22.55 -14.98 3.99
N ARG A 299 -22.39 -13.79 4.58
CA ARG A 299 -23.37 -12.69 4.48
C ARG A 299 -23.39 -11.95 3.15
N PHE A 300 -22.37 -12.12 2.31
CA PHE A 300 -22.25 -11.49 0.98
C PHE A 300 -22.60 -12.46 -0.16
N TYR A 301 -22.68 -13.77 0.11
CA TYR A 301 -23.23 -14.73 -0.85
C TYR A 301 -24.75 -14.58 -0.92
N SER A 302 -25.24 -13.99 -2.01
CA SER A 302 -26.66 -13.74 -2.26
C SER A 302 -27.49 -14.99 -2.55
N SER A 303 -26.86 -16.17 -2.69
CA SER A 303 -27.54 -17.45 -2.87
C SER A 303 -26.67 -18.65 -2.47
N ALA A 304 -27.31 -19.73 -2.04
CA ALA A 304 -26.65 -21.01 -1.72
C ALA A 304 -25.88 -21.61 -2.93
N VAL A 305 -26.25 -21.24 -4.14
CA VAL A 305 -25.58 -21.66 -5.37
C VAL A 305 -24.16 -21.09 -5.45
N LEU A 306 -23.95 -19.85 -4.99
CA LEU A 306 -22.62 -19.22 -4.98
C LEU A 306 -21.72 -19.80 -3.90
N GLU A 307 -22.30 -20.14 -2.74
CA GLU A 307 -21.61 -20.80 -1.63
C GLU A 307 -21.11 -22.21 -2.01
N GLN A 308 -21.86 -22.91 -2.88
CA GLN A 308 -21.59 -24.29 -3.30
C GLN A 308 -20.99 -24.38 -4.72
N LEU A 309 -20.59 -23.25 -5.30
CA LEU A 309 -20.10 -23.17 -6.68
C LEU A 309 -18.87 -24.07 -6.88
N ALA A 310 -19.05 -25.23 -7.51
CA ALA A 310 -17.99 -26.21 -7.73
C ALA A 310 -17.54 -26.24 -9.19
N LEU A 311 -16.22 -26.30 -9.46
CA LEU A 311 -15.68 -26.43 -10.82
C LEU A 311 -16.30 -27.60 -11.62
N ALA A 312 -16.68 -28.68 -10.94
CA ALA A 312 -17.28 -29.86 -11.56
C ALA A 312 -18.65 -29.57 -12.22
N ASP A 313 -19.35 -28.54 -11.74
CA ASP A 313 -20.67 -28.13 -12.24
C ASP A 313 -20.58 -27.04 -13.33
N LEU A 314 -19.35 -26.61 -13.64
CA LEU A 314 -19.06 -25.51 -14.55
C LEU A 314 -18.48 -25.99 -15.87
N SER A 315 -18.92 -25.37 -16.96
CA SER A 315 -18.10 -25.31 -18.17
C SER A 315 -17.06 -24.23 -17.95
N TYR A 316 -15.78 -24.49 -18.19
CA TYR A 316 -14.72 -23.50 -17.92
C TYR A 316 -13.57 -23.55 -18.92
N LEU A 317 -12.83 -22.45 -18.98
CA LEU A 317 -11.62 -22.25 -19.75
C LEU A 317 -10.60 -21.52 -18.87
N THR A 318 -9.44 -22.14 -18.63
CA THR A 318 -8.31 -21.46 -17.99
C THR A 318 -7.40 -20.87 -19.05
N ILE A 319 -7.00 -19.61 -18.89
CA ILE A 319 -6.03 -18.93 -19.74
C ILE A 319 -4.79 -18.55 -18.92
N PRO A 320 -3.57 -18.62 -19.51
CA PRO A 320 -2.31 -18.30 -18.83
C PRO A 320 -2.06 -16.77 -18.84
N LEU A 321 -3.06 -16.00 -18.43
CA LEU A 321 -3.01 -14.54 -18.35
C LEU A 321 -3.74 -14.06 -17.11
N TYR A 322 -3.28 -12.96 -16.54
CA TYR A 322 -3.95 -12.31 -15.43
C TYR A 322 -5.02 -11.33 -15.95
N VAL A 323 -6.25 -11.58 -15.55
CA VAL A 323 -7.41 -10.72 -15.76
C VAL A 323 -7.97 -10.44 -14.37
N GLY A 324 -8.08 -9.17 -14.03
CA GLY A 324 -8.44 -8.75 -12.68
C GLY A 324 -9.33 -7.54 -12.70
N THR A 325 -9.71 -7.08 -11.52
CA THR A 325 -10.58 -5.94 -11.31
C THR A 325 -10.04 -5.12 -10.17
N SER A 326 -10.06 -3.80 -10.31
CA SER A 326 -9.71 -2.89 -9.20
C SER A 326 -10.85 -2.76 -8.18
N ALA A 327 -12.07 -3.14 -8.58
CA ALA A 327 -13.22 -3.23 -7.70
C ALA A 327 -13.16 -4.53 -6.88
N THR A 328 -13.58 -4.48 -5.63
CA THR A 328 -13.73 -5.65 -4.76
C THR A 328 -15.21 -5.88 -4.45
N TYR A 329 -15.52 -6.98 -3.77
CA TYR A 329 -16.87 -7.26 -3.21
C TYR A 329 -17.39 -6.14 -2.28
N LEU A 330 -16.50 -5.26 -1.79
CA LEU A 330 -16.85 -4.08 -0.99
C LEU A 330 -17.37 -2.91 -1.83
N THR A 331 -17.14 -2.94 -3.15
CA THR A 331 -17.44 -1.83 -4.06
C THR A 331 -18.52 -2.16 -5.09
N VAL A 332 -18.74 -3.44 -5.39
CA VAL A 332 -19.72 -3.92 -6.36
C VAL A 332 -20.31 -5.26 -5.92
N ASP A 333 -21.62 -5.41 -6.11
CA ASP A 333 -22.40 -6.54 -5.58
C ASP A 333 -22.17 -7.87 -6.33
N ASN A 334 -21.38 -7.86 -7.39
CA ASN A 334 -21.17 -9.00 -8.28
C ASN A 334 -19.72 -9.52 -8.27
N ILE A 335 -18.91 -9.11 -7.30
CA ILE A 335 -17.55 -9.60 -7.08
C ILE A 335 -17.48 -10.30 -5.73
N PHE A 336 -16.78 -11.44 -5.66
CA PHE A 336 -16.60 -12.25 -4.45
C PHE A 336 -15.22 -12.90 -4.47
N TYR A 337 -14.78 -13.53 -3.38
CA TYR A 337 -13.53 -14.30 -3.44
C TYR A 337 -13.67 -15.54 -4.32
N THR A 338 -12.61 -15.87 -5.05
CA THR A 338 -12.54 -17.10 -5.83
C THR A 338 -12.60 -18.31 -4.88
N PRO A 339 -13.48 -19.30 -5.14
CA PRO A 339 -13.51 -20.51 -4.33
C PRO A 339 -12.16 -21.22 -4.32
N LYS A 340 -11.64 -21.55 -3.13
CA LYS A 340 -10.29 -22.16 -2.98
C LYS A 340 -10.09 -23.44 -3.79
N HIS A 341 -11.15 -24.20 -4.01
CA HIS A 341 -11.11 -25.44 -4.77
C HIS A 341 -11.02 -25.22 -6.29
N PHE A 342 -11.08 -23.98 -6.78
CA PHE A 342 -10.80 -23.66 -8.19
C PHE A 342 -9.30 -23.84 -8.52
N GLN A 343 -8.42 -23.76 -7.52
CA GLN A 343 -6.97 -24.02 -7.64
C GLN A 343 -6.29 -23.27 -8.81
N ILE A 344 -6.71 -22.05 -9.08
CA ILE A 344 -6.12 -21.17 -10.10
C ILE A 344 -4.70 -20.80 -9.66
N LYS A 345 -3.72 -20.83 -10.58
CA LYS A 345 -2.34 -20.41 -10.27
C LYS A 345 -2.17 -18.92 -10.48
N GLU A 346 -1.14 -18.37 -9.84
CA GLU A 346 -0.72 -16.99 -10.08
C GLU A 346 -0.42 -16.76 -11.57
N GLY A 347 -0.95 -15.67 -12.12
CA GLY A 347 -0.86 -15.36 -13.54
C GLY A 347 -1.87 -16.11 -14.43
N GLU A 348 -2.74 -16.96 -13.89
CA GLU A 348 -3.83 -17.60 -14.63
C GLU A 348 -5.19 -16.92 -14.34
N THR A 349 -6.12 -17.03 -15.30
CA THR A 349 -7.53 -16.64 -15.13
C THR A 349 -8.42 -17.76 -15.61
N LEU A 350 -9.46 -18.04 -14.85
CA LEU A 350 -10.53 -18.96 -15.18
C LEU A 350 -11.77 -18.19 -15.68
N PHE A 351 -12.18 -18.44 -16.91
CA PHE A 351 -13.51 -18.09 -17.39
C PHE A 351 -14.42 -19.29 -17.19
N TRP A 352 -15.61 -19.10 -16.64
CA TRP A 352 -16.53 -20.21 -16.37
C TRP A 352 -17.98 -19.83 -16.65
N ARG A 353 -18.80 -20.86 -16.80
CA ARG A 353 -20.24 -20.79 -17.03
C ARG A 353 -20.97 -21.92 -16.32
N HIS A 354 -21.95 -21.54 -15.50
CA HIS A 354 -22.93 -22.43 -14.90
C HIS A 354 -24.21 -22.41 -15.75
N LYS A 355 -24.35 -23.36 -16.69
CA LYS A 355 -25.48 -23.38 -17.64
C LYS A 355 -26.85 -23.52 -16.96
N THR A 356 -26.96 -24.39 -15.96
CA THR A 356 -28.22 -24.65 -15.25
C THR A 356 -28.76 -23.42 -14.52
N GLU A 357 -27.86 -22.70 -13.86
CA GLU A 357 -28.20 -21.53 -13.02
C GLU A 357 -28.15 -20.22 -13.82
N GLY A 358 -27.75 -20.29 -15.10
CA GLY A 358 -27.67 -19.12 -15.97
C GLY A 358 -26.66 -18.08 -15.44
N MET A 359 -25.48 -18.52 -15.03
CA MET A 359 -24.43 -17.64 -14.51
C MET A 359 -23.12 -17.84 -15.28
N SER A 360 -22.36 -16.77 -15.43
CA SER A 360 -21.04 -16.75 -16.04
C SER A 360 -20.09 -15.93 -15.16
N GLY A 361 -18.81 -16.24 -15.17
CA GLY A 361 -17.87 -15.48 -14.35
C GLY A 361 -16.41 -15.59 -14.77
N ILE A 362 -15.63 -14.67 -14.23
CA ILE A 362 -14.20 -14.50 -14.45
C ILE A 362 -13.53 -14.57 -13.09
N SER A 363 -12.65 -15.55 -12.87
CA SER A 363 -11.95 -15.75 -11.61
C SER A 363 -10.44 -15.66 -11.80
N ASN A 364 -9.77 -14.99 -10.88
CA ASN A 364 -8.32 -15.12 -10.69
C ASN A 364 -8.03 -15.77 -9.33
N THR A 365 -6.78 -15.77 -8.87
CA THR A 365 -6.38 -16.36 -7.59
C THR A 365 -7.12 -15.81 -6.38
N GLU A 366 -7.63 -14.57 -6.45
CA GLU A 366 -8.22 -13.86 -5.33
C GLU A 366 -9.72 -13.67 -5.47
N MET A 367 -10.18 -13.18 -6.64
CA MET A 367 -11.52 -12.68 -6.84
C MET A 367 -12.20 -13.30 -8.07
N THR A 368 -13.50 -13.52 -7.93
CA THR A 368 -14.43 -13.95 -8.98
C THR A 368 -15.45 -12.84 -9.24
N VAL A 369 -15.59 -12.45 -10.51
CA VAL A 369 -16.65 -11.54 -10.97
C VAL A 369 -17.74 -12.38 -11.61
N ILE A 370 -18.99 -12.19 -11.18
CA ILE A 370 -20.14 -12.98 -11.63
C ILE A 370 -21.09 -12.11 -12.42
N PHE A 371 -21.66 -12.69 -13.45
CA PHE A 371 -22.69 -12.10 -14.27
C PHE A 371 -23.81 -13.11 -14.45
N LEU A 372 -25.05 -12.63 -14.41
CA LEU A 372 -26.17 -13.47 -14.83
C LEU A 372 -26.14 -13.56 -16.35
N ASP A 373 -26.06 -14.77 -16.89
CA ASP A 373 -25.89 -15.03 -18.33
C ASP A 373 -27.04 -14.45 -19.14
N ASN A 374 -28.27 -14.48 -18.61
CA ASN A 374 -29.44 -13.81 -19.20
C ASN A 374 -29.32 -12.29 -19.25
N SER A 375 -28.40 -11.71 -18.48
CA SER A 375 -28.05 -10.29 -18.51
C SER A 375 -26.84 -10.01 -19.39
N VAL A 376 -25.98 -10.99 -19.71
CA VAL A 376 -24.83 -10.74 -20.59
C VAL A 376 -25.21 -11.02 -22.03
N THR A 377 -25.04 -10.03 -22.89
CA THR A 377 -25.24 -10.19 -24.34
C THR A 377 -23.98 -9.95 -25.15
N LEU A 378 -23.02 -9.19 -24.60
CA LEU A 378 -21.82 -8.79 -25.30
C LEU A 378 -20.64 -8.64 -24.32
N LEU A 379 -19.49 -9.17 -24.74
CA LEU A 379 -18.19 -8.85 -24.18
C LEU A 379 -17.44 -7.93 -25.14
N SER A 380 -16.82 -6.87 -24.63
CA SER A 380 -15.99 -5.97 -25.43
C SER A 380 -14.61 -5.82 -24.80
N LEU A 381 -13.55 -6.15 -25.53
CA LEU A 381 -12.19 -5.75 -25.14
C LEU A 381 -11.95 -4.31 -25.60
N VAL A 382 -11.64 -3.44 -24.66
CA VAL A 382 -11.32 -2.04 -24.90
C VAL A 382 -9.84 -1.81 -24.69
N VAL A 383 -9.20 -1.25 -25.71
CA VAL A 383 -7.77 -0.92 -25.75
C VAL A 383 -7.63 0.59 -25.86
N GLU A 384 -7.08 1.20 -24.82
CA GLU A 384 -6.87 2.64 -24.70
C GLU A 384 -5.42 2.98 -25.04
N ASN A 385 -5.20 3.72 -26.13
CA ASN A 385 -3.88 4.17 -26.55
C ASN A 385 -3.58 5.56 -25.98
N CYS A 386 -2.58 5.66 -25.11
CA CYS A 386 -2.06 6.92 -24.59
C CYS A 386 -0.77 7.31 -25.35
N ARG A 387 -0.78 8.43 -26.08
CA ARG A 387 0.39 8.97 -26.81
C ARG A 387 1.12 7.95 -27.70
N GLY A 388 0.36 7.06 -28.34
CA GLY A 388 0.89 6.04 -29.26
C GLY A 388 1.37 4.75 -28.60
N HIS A 389 1.13 4.56 -27.30
CA HIS A 389 1.41 3.32 -26.55
C HIS A 389 0.17 2.87 -25.77
N GLU A 390 0.02 1.57 -25.50
CA GLU A 390 -1.11 1.05 -24.70
C GLU A 390 -1.04 1.63 -23.28
N GLY A 391 -2.11 2.33 -22.86
CA GLY A 391 -2.20 3.03 -21.57
C GLY A 391 -3.25 2.44 -20.62
N GLY A 392 -4.23 1.69 -21.14
CA GLY A 392 -5.27 1.02 -20.35
C GLY A 392 -5.97 -0.08 -21.16
N ASN A 393 -6.09 -1.28 -20.60
CA ASN A 393 -6.67 -2.44 -21.28
C ASN A 393 -7.71 -3.10 -20.38
N TYR A 394 -8.98 -3.10 -20.77
CA TYR A 394 -10.06 -3.66 -19.94
C TYR A 394 -11.18 -4.31 -20.74
N ILE A 395 -11.88 -5.22 -20.09
CA ILE A 395 -13.08 -5.89 -20.58
C ILE A 395 -14.28 -5.12 -20.06
N GLU A 396 -15.15 -4.76 -20.99
CA GLU A 396 -16.49 -4.28 -20.74
C GLU A 396 -17.49 -5.41 -20.96
N VAL A 397 -18.42 -5.57 -20.02
CA VAL A 397 -19.49 -6.57 -20.10
C VAL A 397 -20.81 -5.83 -20.25
N TYR A 398 -21.62 -6.23 -21.22
CA TYR A 398 -22.84 -5.52 -21.60
C TYR A 398 -24.08 -6.41 -21.51
N ASN A 399 -25.19 -5.78 -21.07
CA ASN A 399 -26.56 -6.23 -21.28
C ASN A 399 -27.22 -5.36 -22.35
N HIS A 400 -27.32 -5.88 -23.57
CA HIS A 400 -27.70 -5.13 -24.76
C HIS A 400 -26.86 -3.86 -24.92
N SER A 401 -27.38 -2.71 -24.48
CA SER A 401 -26.70 -1.40 -24.52
C SER A 401 -26.29 -0.88 -23.14
N ILE A 402 -26.59 -1.63 -22.07
CA ILE A 402 -26.29 -1.26 -20.69
C ILE A 402 -24.95 -1.88 -20.30
N LEU A 403 -24.01 -1.05 -19.86
CA LEU A 403 -22.72 -1.48 -19.34
C LEU A 403 -22.88 -2.06 -17.92
N LEU A 404 -22.55 -3.34 -17.73
CA LEU A 404 -22.61 -4.03 -16.45
C LEU A 404 -21.34 -3.83 -15.61
N THR A 405 -20.17 -3.75 -16.25
CA THR A 405 -18.91 -3.41 -15.58
C THR A 405 -17.90 -2.83 -16.57
N LYS A 406 -17.02 -1.93 -16.08
CA LYS A 406 -16.06 -1.16 -16.89
C LYS A 406 -14.61 -1.25 -16.40
N SER A 407 -14.25 -2.27 -15.63
CA SER A 407 -12.98 -2.24 -14.89
C SER A 407 -12.33 -3.60 -14.70
N ILE A 408 -12.55 -4.53 -15.64
CA ILE A 408 -11.83 -5.81 -15.63
C ILE A 408 -10.58 -5.66 -16.49
N PHE A 409 -9.43 -5.36 -15.89
CA PHE A 409 -8.20 -5.13 -16.62
C PHE A 409 -7.56 -6.44 -17.12
N VAL A 410 -6.79 -6.33 -18.19
CA VAL A 410 -6.11 -7.45 -18.85
C VAL A 410 -4.60 -7.20 -18.88
N SER A 411 -3.80 -8.17 -18.44
CA SER A 411 -2.34 -8.01 -18.34
C SER A 411 -1.62 -7.95 -19.70
N ASP A 412 -2.12 -8.67 -20.71
CA ASP A 412 -1.56 -8.69 -22.06
C ASP A 412 -2.68 -8.78 -23.10
N THR A 413 -2.91 -7.67 -23.81
CA THR A 413 -3.95 -7.53 -24.84
C THR A 413 -3.73 -8.45 -26.03
N HIS A 414 -2.49 -8.61 -26.48
CA HIS A 414 -2.17 -9.37 -27.67
C HIS A 414 -2.37 -10.86 -27.43
N GLU A 415 -1.93 -11.34 -26.27
CA GLU A 415 -2.13 -12.73 -25.88
C GLU A 415 -3.61 -13.00 -25.59
N PHE A 416 -4.30 -12.09 -24.90
CA PHE A 416 -5.72 -12.23 -24.60
C PHE A 416 -6.59 -12.35 -25.87
N LYS A 417 -6.23 -11.61 -26.93
CA LYS A 417 -6.92 -11.65 -28.22
C LYS A 417 -7.02 -13.06 -28.82
N LYS A 418 -6.06 -13.94 -28.53
CA LYS A 418 -6.04 -15.33 -29.02
C LYS A 418 -7.14 -16.19 -28.39
N TYR A 419 -7.58 -15.85 -27.19
CA TYR A 419 -8.57 -16.62 -26.42
C TYR A 419 -10.01 -16.15 -26.60
N LEU A 420 -10.21 -14.99 -27.24
CA LEU A 420 -11.54 -14.39 -27.42
C LEU A 420 -12.57 -15.32 -28.08
N PRO A 421 -12.25 -16.07 -29.15
CA PRO A 421 -13.22 -16.97 -29.75
C PRO A 421 -13.69 -18.05 -28.78
N SER A 422 -12.77 -18.62 -28.00
CA SER A 422 -13.07 -19.66 -27.01
C SER A 422 -13.86 -19.12 -25.81
N ILE A 423 -13.58 -17.90 -25.36
CA ILE A 423 -14.36 -17.22 -24.32
C ILE A 423 -15.79 -16.94 -24.81
N GLY A 424 -15.92 -16.41 -26.03
CA GLY A 424 -17.22 -16.15 -26.65
C GLY A 424 -18.04 -17.43 -26.85
N GLU A 425 -17.40 -18.54 -27.25
CA GLU A 425 -18.05 -19.85 -27.37
C GLU A 425 -18.51 -20.39 -26.00
N LEU A 426 -17.66 -20.28 -24.98
CA LEU A 426 -17.98 -20.72 -23.62
C LEU A 426 -19.24 -20.02 -23.09
N TRP A 427 -19.28 -18.69 -23.18
CA TRP A 427 -20.40 -17.88 -22.68
C TRP A 427 -21.58 -17.81 -23.65
N GLY A 428 -21.38 -18.14 -24.93
CA GLY A 428 -22.44 -18.05 -25.94
C GLY A 428 -22.89 -16.62 -26.21
N VAL A 429 -21.98 -15.66 -26.09
CA VAL A 429 -22.23 -14.22 -26.25
C VAL A 429 -21.44 -13.66 -27.43
N ALA A 430 -21.91 -12.55 -27.99
CA ALA A 430 -21.14 -11.82 -28.98
C ALA A 430 -19.86 -11.27 -28.35
N PHE A 431 -18.80 -11.16 -29.15
CA PHE A 431 -17.55 -10.57 -28.73
C PHE A 431 -17.15 -9.45 -29.70
N ASN A 432 -16.81 -8.28 -29.17
CA ASN A 432 -16.29 -7.14 -29.91
C ASN A 432 -14.94 -6.68 -29.36
N TRP A 433 -14.20 -5.95 -30.17
CA TRP A 433 -12.96 -5.30 -29.74
C TRP A 433 -12.97 -3.86 -30.26
N ASN A 434 -12.60 -2.93 -29.40
CA ASN A 434 -12.57 -1.50 -29.70
C ASN A 434 -11.23 -0.92 -29.28
N THR A 435 -10.65 -0.12 -30.16
CA THR A 435 -9.43 0.66 -29.89
C THR A 435 -9.79 2.13 -29.94
N PHE A 436 -9.38 2.92 -28.95
CA PHE A 436 -9.51 4.37 -29.00
C PHE A 436 -8.25 5.05 -28.50
N ASP A 437 -7.96 6.23 -29.07
CA ASP A 437 -6.83 7.05 -28.65
C ASP A 437 -7.30 8.00 -27.55
N ASN A 438 -6.63 7.95 -26.39
CA ASN A 438 -6.85 8.88 -25.30
C ASN A 438 -5.75 9.96 -25.30
N HIS A 439 -6.18 11.21 -25.49
CA HIS A 439 -5.32 12.38 -25.56
C HIS A 439 -5.54 13.25 -24.30
N TYR A 440 -4.97 12.84 -23.17
CA TYR A 440 -4.80 13.71 -22.00
C TYR A 440 -3.46 14.45 -22.01
#